data_AF-A0A959HDF3-F1
#
_entry.id   AF-A0A959HDF3-F1
#
_cell.length_a   1.000
_cell.length_b   1.000
_cell.length_c   1.000
_cell.angle_alpha   90.00
_cell.angle_beta   90.00
_cell.angle_gamma   90.00
#
_symmetry.space_group_name_H-M   'P 1'
#
loop_
_entity.id
_entity.type
_entity.pdbx_description
1 polymer ?
#
loop_
_entity_poly.entity_id
_entity_poly.type
_entity_poly.pdbx_seq_one_letter_code
_entity_poly.pdbx_strand_id
1 'polypeptide(L)'
;WITQTFSTVLQERKAEIRKAGRELTTYQVREEQMRSRRRLQNLGLIAVILLLGFLGTFYLLYQRQRIRHLGQKLKAEQETSAAKQKALENQEKALRAQRAASRAQLNPHFILNTLNAIDNLVNFGKPEDASYYLTQFTHVCWRAMENSRLEAISLADEVETLQSLLALEQLRLPDILNYKIEVEEGLDQEKISMPP
;
A
#
# COMPACT_ATOMS: atom_id res chain seq x y z
N TRP A 1 115.04 -12.98 -32.82
CA TRP A 1 113.97 -12.20 -33.45
C TRP A 1 112.66 -12.98 -33.58
N ILE A 2 112.62 -14.21 -34.10
CA ILE A 2 111.36 -14.99 -34.28
C ILE A 2 110.68 -15.43 -32.96
N THR A 3 111.44 -15.76 -31.91
CA THR A 3 110.91 -16.18 -30.60
C THR A 3 110.29 -15.04 -29.78
N GLN A 4 110.76 -13.81 -29.97
CA GLN A 4 110.25 -12.64 -29.26
C GLN A 4 108.96 -12.11 -29.87
N THR A 5 108.78 -12.24 -31.19
CA THR A 5 107.51 -11.91 -31.87
C THR A 5 106.40 -12.92 -31.55
N PHE A 6 106.70 -14.22 -31.48
CA PHE A 6 105.70 -15.25 -31.18
C PHE A 6 105.17 -15.16 -29.74
N SER A 7 106.05 -14.88 -28.77
CA SER A 7 105.64 -14.73 -27.36
C SER A 7 104.76 -13.50 -27.12
N THR A 8 105.03 -12.38 -27.81
CA THR A 8 104.18 -11.18 -27.79
C THR A 8 102.79 -11.46 -28.36
N VAL A 9 102.71 -12.12 -29.52
CA VAL A 9 101.42 -12.49 -30.15
C VAL A 9 100.61 -13.44 -29.24
N LEU A 10 101.26 -14.39 -28.57
CA LEU A 10 100.61 -15.27 -27.59
C LEU A 10 100.10 -14.54 -26.34
N GLN A 11 100.83 -13.52 -25.87
CA GLN A 11 100.39 -12.67 -24.76
C GLN A 11 99.16 -11.83 -25.15
N GLU A 12 99.17 -11.24 -26.35
CA GLU A 12 98.05 -10.48 -26.90
C GLU A 12 96.80 -11.37 -27.08
N ARG A 13 96.94 -12.55 -27.71
CA ARG A 13 95.86 -13.54 -27.82
C ARG A 13 95.29 -13.94 -26.45
N LYS A 14 96.14 -14.17 -25.44
CA LYS A 14 95.69 -14.47 -24.07
C LYS A 14 95.02 -13.27 -23.40
N ALA A 15 95.43 -12.04 -23.70
CA ALA A 15 94.79 -10.83 -23.20
C ALA A 15 93.42 -10.62 -23.85
N GLU A 16 93.29 -10.86 -25.15
CA GLU A 16 92.02 -10.84 -25.89
C GLU A 16 91.04 -11.88 -25.37
N ILE A 17 91.46 -13.13 -25.18
CA ILE A 17 90.60 -14.19 -24.62
C ILE A 17 90.15 -13.84 -23.19
N ARG A 18 91.04 -13.28 -22.36
CA ARG A 18 90.67 -12.79 -21.02
C ARG A 18 89.75 -11.58 -21.05
N LYS A 19 89.86 -10.72 -22.06
CA LYS A 19 88.97 -9.58 -22.28
C LYS A 19 87.59 -10.06 -22.73
N ALA A 20 87.52 -10.92 -23.74
CA ALA A 20 86.30 -11.55 -24.23
C ALA A 20 85.58 -12.36 -23.13
N GLY A 21 86.33 -13.09 -22.30
CA GLY A 21 85.77 -13.80 -21.14
C GLY A 21 85.15 -12.86 -20.11
N ARG A 22 85.82 -11.74 -19.79
CA ARG A 22 85.27 -10.71 -18.88
C ARG A 22 84.04 -10.03 -19.47
N GLU A 23 84.05 -9.69 -20.76
CA GLU A 23 82.90 -9.12 -21.46
C GLU A 23 81.72 -10.09 -21.46
N LEU A 24 81.96 -11.39 -21.72
CA LEU A 24 80.94 -12.44 -21.65
C LEU A 24 80.34 -12.57 -20.24
N THR A 25 81.16 -12.56 -19.19
CA THR A 25 80.66 -12.58 -17.80
C THR A 25 79.84 -11.33 -17.48
N THR A 26 80.29 -10.15 -17.89
CA THR A 26 79.51 -8.91 -17.68
C THR A 26 78.20 -8.91 -18.46
N TYR A 27 78.19 -9.50 -19.66
CA TYR A 27 76.99 -9.69 -20.47
C TYR A 27 76.00 -10.63 -19.78
N GLN A 28 76.46 -11.79 -19.29
CA GLN A 28 75.62 -12.77 -18.57
C GLN A 28 75.02 -12.18 -17.29
N VAL A 29 75.83 -11.51 -16.47
CA VAL A 29 75.35 -10.84 -15.25
C VAL A 29 74.31 -9.76 -15.58
N ARG A 30 74.55 -8.96 -16.62
CA ARG A 30 73.60 -7.94 -17.08
C ARG A 30 72.30 -8.57 -17.58
N GLU A 31 72.37 -9.69 -18.29
CA GLU A 31 71.21 -10.41 -18.77
C GLU A 31 70.37 -10.97 -17.61
N GLU A 32 71.00 -11.59 -16.62
CA GLU A 32 70.32 -12.07 -15.40
C GLU A 32 69.69 -10.92 -14.61
N GLN A 33 70.40 -9.79 -14.46
CA GLN A 33 69.85 -8.61 -13.81
C GLN A 33 68.65 -8.05 -14.56
N MET A 34 68.70 -7.98 -15.89
CA MET A 34 67.57 -7.52 -16.72
C MET A 34 66.38 -8.47 -16.65
N ARG A 35 66.63 -9.79 -16.65
CA ARG A 35 65.58 -10.82 -16.45
C ARG A 35 64.95 -10.70 -15.05
N SER A 36 65.75 -10.49 -14.01
CA SER A 36 65.29 -10.31 -12.62
C SER A 36 64.44 -9.04 -12.47
N ARG A 37 64.89 -7.90 -13.02
CA ARG A 37 64.12 -6.64 -13.00
C ARG A 37 62.77 -6.77 -13.73
N ARG A 38 62.74 -7.42 -14.91
CA ARG A 38 61.49 -7.67 -15.65
C ARG A 38 60.52 -8.55 -14.88
N ARG A 39 61.00 -9.58 -14.17
CA ARG A 39 60.15 -10.45 -13.32
C ARG A 39 59.49 -9.65 -12.19
N LEU A 40 60.25 -8.81 -11.49
CA LEU A 40 59.72 -7.96 -10.42
C LEU A 40 58.66 -6.97 -10.95
N GLN A 41 58.89 -6.35 -12.11
CA GLN A 41 57.92 -5.47 -12.75
C GLN A 41 56.62 -6.20 -13.12
N ASN A 42 56.73 -7.39 -13.71
CA ASN A 42 55.56 -8.19 -14.10
C ASN A 42 54.76 -8.66 -12.88
N LEU A 43 55.43 -9.08 -11.80
CA LEU A 43 54.77 -9.46 -10.55
C LEU A 43 54.03 -8.28 -9.92
N GLY A 44 54.64 -7.08 -9.92
CA GLY A 44 53.99 -5.86 -9.46
C GLY A 44 52.73 -5.53 -10.27
N LEU A 45 52.80 -5.66 -11.60
CA LEU A 45 51.67 -5.39 -12.50
C LEU A 45 50.51 -6.39 -12.27
N ILE A 46 50.83 -7.67 -12.09
CA ILE A 46 49.83 -8.70 -11.73
C ILE A 46 49.19 -8.37 -10.38
N ALA A 47 49.98 -8.00 -9.38
CA ALA A 47 49.47 -7.63 -8.06
C ALA A 47 48.51 -6.43 -8.11
N VAL A 48 48.81 -5.42 -8.94
CA VAL A 48 47.93 -4.26 -9.15
C VAL A 48 46.62 -4.69 -9.83
N ILE A 49 46.67 -5.54 -10.86
CA ILE A 49 45.45 -6.04 -11.52
C ILE A 49 44.58 -6.82 -10.54
N LEU A 50 45.19 -7.71 -9.74
CA LEU A 50 44.47 -8.49 -8.73
C LEU A 50 43.85 -7.58 -7.66
N LEU A 51 44.57 -6.55 -7.21
CA LEU A 51 44.05 -5.57 -6.26
C LEU A 51 42.85 -4.81 -6.82
N LEU A 52 42.93 -4.34 -8.07
CA LEU A 52 41.83 -3.66 -8.74
C LEU A 52 40.61 -4.58 -8.92
N GLY A 53 40.84 -5.84 -9.30
CA GLY A 53 39.77 -6.85 -9.38
C GLY A 53 39.14 -7.13 -8.01
N PHE A 54 39.96 -7.25 -6.96
CA PHE A 54 39.49 -7.44 -5.59
C PHE A 54 38.65 -6.24 -5.11
N LEU A 55 39.12 -5.02 -5.34
CA LEU A 55 38.38 -3.80 -4.99
C LEU A 55 37.08 -3.68 -5.78
N GLY A 56 37.09 -4.00 -7.08
CA GLY A 56 35.91 -3.98 -7.94
C GLY A 56 34.86 -5.01 -7.51
N THR A 57 35.28 -6.25 -7.25
CA THR A 57 34.39 -7.30 -6.73
C THR A 57 33.82 -6.93 -5.36
N PHE A 58 34.64 -6.40 -4.46
CA PHE A 58 34.18 -5.90 -3.17
C PHE A 58 33.15 -4.77 -3.32
N TYR A 59 33.40 -3.81 -4.22
CA TYR A 59 32.47 -2.72 -4.53
C TYR A 59 31.13 -3.22 -5.07
N LEU A 60 31.14 -4.20 -6.00
CA LEU A 60 29.92 -4.80 -6.53
C LEU A 60 29.12 -5.54 -5.46
N LEU A 61 29.80 -6.26 -4.55
CA LEU A 61 29.15 -6.93 -3.42
C LEU A 61 28.52 -5.90 -2.47
N TYR A 62 29.22 -4.82 -2.15
CA TYR A 62 28.71 -3.71 -1.35
C TYR A 62 27.46 -3.07 -1.99
N GLN A 63 27.52 -2.76 -3.29
CA GLN A 63 26.40 -2.20 -4.04
C GLN A 63 25.20 -3.15 -4.03
N ARG A 64 25.43 -4.46 -4.23
CA ARG A 64 24.38 -5.49 -4.19
C ARG A 64 23.72 -5.59 -2.82
N GLN A 65 24.50 -5.53 -1.74
CA GLN A 65 23.94 -5.52 -0.37
C GLN A 65 23.09 -4.26 -0.12
N ARG A 66 23.58 -3.09 -0.51
CA ARG A 66 22.84 -1.83 -0.36
C ARG A 66 21.49 -1.86 -1.07
N ILE A 67 21.45 -2.38 -2.31
CA ILE A 67 20.21 -2.51 -3.08
C ILE A 67 19.22 -3.46 -2.41
N ARG A 68 19.69 -4.59 -1.85
CA ARG A 68 18.84 -5.55 -1.13
C ARG A 68 18.18 -4.92 0.09
N HIS A 69 18.94 -4.18 0.91
CA HIS A 69 18.39 -3.51 2.08
C HIS A 69 17.37 -2.43 1.71
N LEU A 70 17.63 -1.66 0.66
CA LEU A 70 16.67 -0.66 0.18
C LEU A 70 15.38 -1.31 -0.32
N GLY A 71 15.49 -2.41 -1.06
CA GLY A 71 14.34 -3.18 -1.55
C GLY A 71 13.50 -3.77 -0.42
N GLN A 72 14.13 -4.27 0.66
CA GLN A 72 13.40 -4.78 1.83
C GLN A 72 12.65 -3.65 2.57
N LYS A 73 13.28 -2.49 2.74
CA LYS A 73 12.63 -1.33 3.36
C LYS A 73 11.41 -0.86 2.55
N LEU A 74 11.55 -0.78 1.23
CA LEU A 74 10.45 -0.39 0.35
C LEU A 74 9.29 -1.39 0.42
N LYS A 75 9.57 -2.70 0.42
CA LYS A 75 8.53 -3.73 0.56
C LYS A 75 7.81 -3.64 1.90
N ALA A 76 8.55 -3.48 2.99
CA ALA A 76 7.94 -3.32 4.32
C ALA A 76 7.06 -2.06 4.38
N GLU A 77 7.52 -0.94 3.82
CA GLU A 77 6.72 0.29 3.73
C GLU A 77 5.45 0.10 2.89
N GLN A 78 5.54 -0.55 1.74
CA GLN A 78 4.38 -0.90 0.91
C GLN A 78 3.39 -1.81 1.65
N GLU A 79 3.87 -2.84 2.33
CA GLU A 79 3.03 -3.75 3.14
C GLU A 79 2.33 -3.00 4.27
N THR A 80 3.02 -2.10 4.98
CA THR A 80 2.41 -1.29 6.03
C THR A 80 1.37 -0.30 5.49
N SER A 81 1.63 0.32 4.33
CA SER A 81 0.67 1.21 3.68
C SER A 81 -0.58 0.44 3.22
N ALA A 82 -0.39 -0.73 2.61
CA ALA A 82 -1.49 -1.60 2.20
C ALA A 82 -2.31 -2.10 3.39
N ALA A 83 -1.65 -2.50 4.49
CA ALA A 83 -2.31 -2.89 5.72
C ALA A 83 -3.11 -1.73 6.34
N LYS A 84 -2.55 -0.52 6.34
CA LYS A 84 -3.24 0.69 6.83
C LYS A 84 -4.46 1.02 5.99
N GLN A 85 -4.35 0.94 4.66
CA GLN A 85 -5.47 1.18 3.76
C GLN A 85 -6.60 0.16 3.98
N LYS A 86 -6.26 -1.13 4.08
CA LYS A 86 -7.23 -2.18 4.41
C LYS A 86 -7.89 -1.99 5.77
N ALA A 87 -7.14 -1.53 6.77
CA ALA A 87 -7.69 -1.22 8.09
C ALA A 87 -8.69 -0.06 8.03
N LEU A 88 -8.37 1.00 7.27
CA LEU A 88 -9.27 2.15 7.06
C LEU A 88 -10.57 1.72 6.35
N GLU A 89 -10.46 0.93 5.28
CA GLU A 89 -11.62 0.40 4.56
C GLU A 89 -12.53 -0.45 5.47
N ASN A 90 -11.96 -1.28 6.33
CA ASN A 90 -12.73 -2.07 7.29
C ASN A 90 -13.40 -1.18 8.34
N GLN A 91 -12.73 -0.13 8.80
CA GLN A 91 -13.31 0.83 9.73
C GLN A 91 -14.49 1.56 9.12
N GLU A 92 -14.38 2.02 7.87
CA GLU A 92 -15.50 2.66 7.15
C GLU A 92 -16.69 1.71 7.00
N LYS A 93 -16.45 0.45 6.63
CA LYS A 93 -17.51 -0.56 6.55
C LYS A 93 -18.20 -0.79 7.89
N ALA A 94 -17.44 -0.87 8.98
CA ALA A 94 -17.99 -1.04 10.32
C ALA A 94 -18.84 0.18 10.74
N LEU A 95 -18.37 1.39 10.46
CA LEU A 95 -19.13 2.62 10.72
C LEU A 95 -20.42 2.70 9.91
N ARG A 96 -20.38 2.32 8.62
CA ARG A 96 -21.59 2.24 7.78
C ARG A 96 -22.59 1.24 8.34
N ALA A 97 -22.14 0.05 8.72
CA ALA A 97 -22.99 -0.97 9.33
C ALA A 97 -23.59 -0.50 10.67
N GLN A 98 -22.81 0.19 11.50
CA GLN A 98 -23.29 0.75 12.76
C GLN A 98 -24.36 1.83 12.54
N ARG A 99 -24.17 2.73 11.56
CA ARG A 99 -25.17 3.74 11.20
C ARG A 99 -26.46 3.10 10.70
N ALA A 100 -26.37 2.11 9.82
CA ALA A 100 -27.53 1.35 9.34
C ALA A 100 -28.26 0.67 10.51
N ALA A 101 -27.54 0.01 11.43
CA ALA A 101 -28.13 -0.61 12.60
C ALA A 101 -28.79 0.38 13.56
N SER A 102 -28.24 1.60 13.70
CA SER A 102 -28.86 2.66 14.51
C SER A 102 -30.13 3.20 13.85
N ARG A 103 -30.17 3.34 12.52
CA ARG A 103 -31.35 3.77 11.76
C ARG A 103 -32.47 2.72 11.77
N ALA A 104 -32.10 1.44 11.79
CA ALA A 104 -33.05 0.33 11.82
C ALA A 104 -33.77 0.16 13.18
N GLN A 105 -33.26 0.78 14.25
CA GLN A 105 -33.86 0.68 15.58
C GLN A 105 -35.06 1.63 15.69
N LEU A 106 -36.27 1.04 15.62
CA LEU A 106 -37.49 1.73 16.02
C LEU A 106 -37.46 2.04 17.52
N ASN A 107 -37.97 3.21 17.90
CA ASN A 107 -38.06 3.61 19.30
C ASN A 107 -39.00 2.64 20.06
N PRO A 108 -38.53 1.92 21.10
CA PRO A 108 -39.36 0.96 21.83
C PRO A 108 -40.63 1.58 22.45
N HIS A 109 -40.54 2.84 22.88
CA HIS A 109 -41.69 3.57 23.40
C HIS A 109 -42.74 3.83 22.32
N PHE A 110 -42.33 4.11 21.08
CA PHE A 110 -43.24 4.27 19.95
C PHE A 110 -43.99 2.97 19.65
N ILE A 111 -43.28 1.83 19.63
CA ILE A 111 -43.89 0.51 19.43
C ILE A 111 -44.94 0.23 20.50
N LEU A 112 -44.57 0.36 21.78
CA LEU A 112 -45.48 0.09 22.90
C LEU A 112 -46.71 1.01 22.86
N ASN A 113 -46.52 2.30 22.60
CA ASN A 113 -47.62 3.25 22.54
C ASN A 113 -48.56 2.97 21.37
N THR A 114 -48.02 2.57 20.22
CA THR A 114 -48.84 2.26 19.05
C THR A 114 -49.67 1.01 19.30
N LEU A 115 -49.06 -0.04 19.88
CA LEU A 115 -49.77 -1.27 20.26
C LEU A 115 -50.89 -1.00 21.28
N ASN A 116 -50.63 -0.17 22.30
CA ASN A 116 -51.65 0.21 23.28
C ASN A 116 -52.82 0.97 22.65
N ALA A 117 -52.55 1.86 21.68
CA ALA A 117 -53.59 2.57 20.96
C ALA A 117 -54.43 1.64 20.07
N ILE A 118 -53.80 0.66 19.40
CA ILE A 118 -54.52 -0.40 18.66
C ILE A 118 -55.42 -1.20 19.62
N ASP A 119 -54.88 -1.64 20.75
CA ASP A 119 -55.63 -2.43 21.75
C ASP A 119 -56.84 -1.64 22.29
N ASN A 120 -56.66 -0.35 22.60
CA ASN A 120 -57.77 0.51 22.99
C ASN A 120 -58.85 0.61 21.93
N LEU A 121 -58.50 0.79 20.64
CA LEU A 121 -59.50 0.86 19.56
C LEU A 121 -60.32 -0.43 19.46
N VAL A 122 -59.70 -1.59 19.63
CA VAL A 122 -60.40 -2.88 19.69
C VAL A 122 -61.34 -2.93 20.90
N ASN A 123 -60.86 -2.55 22.09
CA ASN A 123 -61.63 -2.58 23.33
C ASN A 123 -62.81 -1.59 23.35
N PHE A 124 -62.72 -0.47 22.61
CA PHE A 124 -63.79 0.50 22.45
C PHE A 124 -64.72 0.22 21.25
N GLY A 125 -64.62 -0.95 20.63
CA GLY A 125 -65.53 -1.36 19.55
C GLY A 125 -65.29 -0.67 18.21
N LYS A 126 -64.04 -0.26 17.94
CA LYS A 126 -63.61 0.36 16.67
C LYS A 126 -62.60 -0.53 15.92
N PRO A 127 -62.98 -1.76 15.53
CA PRO A 127 -62.04 -2.71 14.91
C PRO A 127 -61.54 -2.25 13.53
N GLU A 128 -62.34 -1.49 12.78
CA GLU A 128 -61.94 -0.94 11.48
C GLU A 128 -60.80 0.08 11.63
N ASP A 129 -60.95 1.02 12.58
CA ASP A 129 -59.90 1.99 12.93
C ASP A 129 -58.64 1.28 13.42
N ALA A 130 -58.78 0.24 14.25
CA ALA A 130 -57.66 -0.57 14.74
C ALA A 130 -56.90 -1.26 13.59
N SER A 131 -57.63 -1.80 12.61
CA SER A 131 -57.04 -2.46 11.44
C SER A 131 -56.30 -1.47 10.53
N TYR A 132 -56.89 -0.30 10.29
CA TYR A 132 -56.23 0.79 9.56
C TYR A 132 -54.95 1.23 10.28
N TYR A 133 -55.01 1.41 11.60
CA TYR A 133 -53.88 1.85 12.41
C TYR A 133 -52.74 0.82 12.42
N LEU A 134 -53.06 -0.47 12.52
CA LEU A 134 -52.09 -1.56 12.40
C LEU A 134 -51.40 -1.57 11.02
N THR A 135 -52.16 -1.28 9.97
CA THR A 135 -51.61 -1.20 8.60
C THR A 135 -50.61 -0.05 8.49
N GLN A 136 -50.97 1.16 8.94
CA GLN A 136 -50.07 2.32 8.93
C GLN A 136 -48.82 2.07 9.79
N PHE A 137 -48.98 1.44 10.95
CA PHE A 137 -47.86 1.07 11.81
C PHE A 137 -46.90 0.09 11.12
N THR A 138 -47.44 -0.92 10.42
CA THR A 138 -46.65 -1.87 9.65
C THR A 138 -45.88 -1.18 8.52
N HIS A 139 -46.50 -0.23 7.81
CA HIS A 139 -45.83 0.57 6.80
C HIS A 139 -44.65 1.37 7.38
N VAL A 140 -44.85 2.10 8.48
CA VAL A 140 -43.76 2.86 9.13
C VAL A 140 -42.63 1.94 9.57
N CYS A 141 -42.93 0.77 10.13
CA CYS A 141 -41.92 -0.19 10.55
C CYS A 141 -41.11 -0.70 9.36
N TRP A 142 -41.79 -1.10 8.28
CA TRP A 142 -41.14 -1.60 7.07
C TRP A 142 -40.28 -0.52 6.41
N ARG A 143 -40.77 0.72 6.32
CA ARG A 143 -40.02 1.85 5.78
C ARG A 143 -38.80 2.20 6.62
N ALA A 144 -38.91 2.21 7.95
CA ALA A 144 -37.75 2.41 8.82
C ALA A 144 -36.67 1.33 8.62
N MET A 145 -37.09 0.07 8.41
CA MET A 145 -36.16 -1.03 8.12
C MET A 145 -35.53 -0.92 6.72
N GLU A 146 -36.32 -0.62 5.69
CA GLU A 146 -35.82 -0.53 4.31
C GLU A 146 -34.91 0.71 4.13
N ASN A 147 -35.35 1.87 4.61
CA ASN A 147 -34.61 3.13 4.52
C ASN A 147 -33.29 3.07 5.30
N SER A 148 -33.19 2.24 6.35
CA SER A 148 -31.93 2.05 7.10
C SER A 148 -30.79 1.47 6.25
N ARG A 149 -31.13 0.78 5.15
CA ARG A 149 -30.17 0.17 4.22
C ARG A 149 -29.78 1.10 3.07
N LEU A 150 -30.54 2.16 2.87
CA LEU A 150 -30.35 3.10 1.77
C LEU A 150 -29.48 4.28 2.23
N GLU A 151 -28.66 4.80 1.32
CA GLU A 151 -27.90 6.03 1.56
C GLU A 151 -28.78 7.28 1.34
N ALA A 152 -29.79 7.16 0.47
CA ALA A 152 -30.79 8.16 0.16
C ALA A 152 -32.09 7.53 -0.35
N ILE A 153 -33.22 8.23 -0.16
CA ILE A 153 -34.55 7.88 -0.66
C ILE A 153 -35.07 9.01 -1.55
N SER A 154 -36.12 8.77 -2.33
CA SER A 154 -36.75 9.85 -3.10
C SER A 154 -37.55 10.78 -2.20
N LEU A 155 -37.84 12.00 -2.67
CA LEU A 155 -38.77 12.88 -1.96
C LEU A 155 -40.18 12.27 -1.89
N ALA A 156 -40.59 11.53 -2.92
CA ALA A 156 -41.87 10.82 -2.92
C ALA A 156 -41.93 9.79 -1.79
N ASP A 157 -40.84 9.02 -1.63
CA ASP A 157 -40.68 8.04 -0.59
C ASP A 157 -40.75 8.65 0.83
N GLU A 158 -40.09 9.80 1.01
CA GLU A 158 -40.11 10.52 2.29
C GLU A 158 -41.51 11.07 2.60
N VAL A 159 -42.19 11.64 1.60
CA VAL A 159 -43.57 12.14 1.75
C VAL A 159 -44.53 11.02 2.14
N GLU A 160 -44.46 9.85 1.51
CA GLU A 160 -45.27 8.68 1.87
C GLU A 160 -45.01 8.26 3.32
N THR A 161 -43.74 8.21 3.72
CA THR A 161 -43.35 7.85 5.09
C THR A 161 -43.89 8.85 6.11
N LEU A 162 -43.81 10.16 5.81
CA LEU A 162 -44.37 11.22 6.65
C LEU A 162 -45.90 11.16 6.73
N GLN A 163 -46.59 10.82 5.65
CA GLN A 163 -48.05 10.64 5.65
C GLN A 163 -48.45 9.53 6.62
N SER A 164 -47.83 8.35 6.54
CA SER A 164 -48.13 7.26 7.47
C SER A 164 -47.78 7.62 8.92
N LEU A 165 -46.64 8.29 9.16
CA LEU A 165 -46.24 8.71 10.51
C LEU A 165 -47.23 9.73 11.11
N LEU A 166 -47.60 10.76 10.35
CA LEU A 166 -48.53 11.80 10.80
C LEU A 166 -49.95 11.27 10.95
N ALA A 167 -50.38 10.31 10.11
CA ALA A 167 -51.63 9.60 10.30
C ALA A 167 -51.63 8.81 11.61
N LEU A 168 -50.49 8.19 11.98
CA LEU A 168 -50.37 7.50 13.26
C LEU A 168 -50.49 8.49 14.43
N GLU A 169 -49.73 9.58 14.37
CA GLU A 169 -49.73 10.61 15.40
C GLU A 169 -51.08 11.32 15.56
N GLN A 170 -51.82 11.54 14.46
CA GLN A 170 -53.12 12.19 14.48
C GLN A 170 -54.18 11.35 15.19
N LEU A 171 -54.18 10.03 15.00
CA LEU A 171 -55.10 9.13 15.71
C LEU A 171 -54.81 9.06 17.21
N ARG A 172 -53.56 9.29 17.63
CA ARG A 172 -53.18 9.43 19.05
C ARG A 172 -53.56 10.79 19.63
N LEU A 173 -53.54 11.84 18.81
CA LEU A 173 -53.68 13.24 19.20
C LEU A 173 -54.80 13.93 18.39
N PRO A 174 -56.03 13.40 18.37
CA PRO A 174 -57.06 13.81 17.42
C PRO A 174 -57.45 15.28 17.53
N ASP A 175 -57.43 15.83 18.75
CA ASP A 175 -57.81 17.23 19.01
C ASP A 175 -56.63 18.21 19.00
N ILE A 176 -55.40 17.71 18.82
CA ILE A 176 -54.17 18.49 18.97
C ILE A 176 -53.42 18.57 17.63
N LEU A 177 -53.41 17.50 16.85
CA LEU A 177 -52.64 17.41 15.61
C LEU A 177 -53.55 17.47 14.38
N ASN A 178 -53.46 18.58 13.65
CA ASN A 178 -53.98 18.71 12.29
C ASN A 178 -52.81 19.00 11.36
N TYR A 179 -52.72 18.30 10.24
CA TYR A 179 -51.61 18.44 9.31
C TYR A 179 -52.07 18.47 7.85
N LYS A 180 -51.25 19.11 7.01
CA LYS A 180 -51.36 19.10 5.55
C LYS A 180 -49.94 19.04 4.99
N ILE A 181 -49.70 18.13 4.06
CA ILE A 181 -48.44 18.06 3.34
C ILE A 181 -48.67 18.68 1.96
N GLU A 182 -47.87 19.70 1.63
CA GLU A 182 -47.91 20.37 0.33
C GLU A 182 -46.56 20.16 -0.35
N VAL A 183 -46.60 19.69 -1.61
CA VAL A 183 -45.43 19.61 -2.48
C VAL A 183 -45.67 20.56 -3.64
N GLU A 184 -44.67 21.38 -3.95
CA GLU A 184 -44.76 22.39 -5.01
C GLU A 184 -45.00 21.74 -6.39
N GLU A 185 -45.93 22.33 -7.16
CA GLU A 185 -46.31 21.84 -8.48
C GLU A 185 -45.13 21.95 -9.47
N GLY A 186 -44.84 20.85 -10.18
CA GLY A 186 -43.74 20.77 -11.13
C GLY A 186 -42.45 20.16 -10.56
N LEU A 187 -42.39 19.85 -9.26
CA LEU A 187 -41.30 19.02 -8.73
C LEU A 187 -41.43 17.56 -9.18
N ASP A 188 -40.37 17.04 -9.78
CA ASP A 188 -40.20 15.60 -10.00
C ASP A 188 -39.63 14.95 -8.74
N GLN A 189 -40.54 14.51 -7.86
CA GLN A 189 -40.21 13.98 -6.53
C GLN A 189 -39.34 12.71 -6.58
N GLU A 190 -39.40 11.97 -7.70
CA GLU A 190 -38.58 10.76 -7.91
C GLU A 190 -37.11 11.09 -8.18
N LYS A 191 -36.83 12.30 -8.70
CA LYS A 191 -35.45 12.74 -8.99
C LYS A 191 -34.77 13.47 -7.84
N ILE A 192 -35.53 13.82 -6.81
CA ILE A 192 -35.02 14.55 -5.65
C ILE A 192 -34.63 13.55 -4.59
N SER A 193 -33.35 13.58 -4.22
CA SER A 193 -32.77 12.64 -3.27
C SER A 193 -32.74 13.26 -1.86
N MET A 194 -33.35 12.57 -0.92
CA MET A 194 -33.43 12.94 0.49
C MET A 194 -32.59 11.98 1.33
N PRO A 195 -31.91 12.45 2.39
CA PRO A 195 -31.36 11.54 3.38
C PRO A 195 -32.50 10.75 4.05
N PRO A 196 -32.31 9.44 4.31
CA PRO A 196 -33.29 8.60 5.00
C PRO A 196 -33.22 8.73 6.52
#